data_AF-A0A2H0YP16-F1
#
_entry.id   AF-A0A2H0YP16-F1
#
_cell.length_a   1.000
_cell.length_b   1.000
_cell.length_c   1.000
_cell.angle_alpha   90.00
_cell.angle_beta   90.00
_cell.angle_gamma   90.00
#
_symmetry.space_group_name_H-M   'P 1'
#
loop_
_entity.id
_entity.type
_entity.pdbx_description
1 polymer ?
#
loop_
_entity_poly.entity_id
_entity_poly.type
_entity_poly.pdbx_seq_one_letter_code
_entity_poly.pdbx_strand_id
1 'polypeptide(L)'
;MKKKTGFTLIELLVVIAIIGILSSIVLVSLGGAKQKAKDARIQADISQVRAIAELISSATSTGYANLCAAGTLNASAIPPYDAQLTVIKNDISAQNNATTTCYADADNYCVSADL
;
A
#
# COMPACT_ATOMS: atom_id res chain seq x y z
N MET A 1 11.01 7.28 -59.98
CA MET A 1 11.60 6.04 -59.42
C MET A 1 11.58 6.14 -57.91
N LYS A 2 10.88 5.25 -57.19
CA LYS A 2 10.87 5.24 -55.71
C LYS A 2 12.07 4.43 -55.22
N LYS A 3 13.03 5.08 -54.53
CA LYS A 3 14.14 4.38 -53.87
C LYS A 3 13.55 3.50 -52.76
N LYS A 4 13.83 2.20 -52.79
CA LYS A 4 13.55 1.31 -51.65
C LYS A 4 14.59 1.60 -50.57
N THR A 5 14.18 2.23 -49.48
CA THR A 5 14.98 2.35 -48.26
C THR A 5 14.80 1.07 -47.46
N GLY A 6 15.81 0.20 -47.47
CA GLY A 6 15.86 -1.00 -46.64
C GLY A 6 16.58 -0.71 -45.33
N PHE A 7 16.11 -1.30 -44.24
CA PHE A 7 16.79 -1.32 -42.95
C PHE A 7 17.89 -2.40 -43.00
N THR A 8 19.10 -2.11 -42.54
CA THR A 8 20.18 -3.10 -42.52
C THR A 8 20.07 -3.99 -41.29
N LEU A 9 20.57 -5.23 -41.39
CA LEU A 9 20.60 -6.17 -40.26
C LEU A 9 21.47 -5.65 -39.11
N ILE A 10 22.53 -4.90 -39.42
CA ILE A 10 23.41 -4.31 -38.40
C ILE A 10 22.74 -3.17 -37.62
N GLU A 11 21.92 -2.35 -38.29
CA GLU A 11 21.12 -1.32 -37.61
C GLU A 11 20.14 -1.96 -36.64
N LEU A 12 19.50 -3.08 -37.02
CA LEU A 12 18.57 -3.78 -36.14
C LEU A 12 19.30 -4.44 -34.95
N LEU A 13 20.49 -5.01 -35.19
CA LEU A 13 21.31 -5.65 -34.17
C LEU A 13 21.79 -4.65 -33.10
N VAL A 14 22.25 -3.47 -33.50
CA VAL A 14 22.71 -2.45 -32.54
C VAL A 14 21.55 -1.93 -31.69
N VAL A 15 20.36 -1.78 -32.26
CA VAL A 15 19.18 -1.29 -31.53
C VAL A 15 18.78 -2.24 -30.41
N ILE A 16 18.69 -3.55 -30.68
CA ILE A 16 18.34 -4.53 -29.64
C ILE A 16 19.42 -4.62 -28.55
N ALA A 17 20.70 -4.42 -28.90
CA ALA A 17 21.79 -4.37 -27.93
C ALA A 17 21.66 -3.17 -26.97
N ILE A 18 21.36 -1.98 -27.50
CA ILE A 18 21.15 -0.78 -26.68
C ILE A 18 19.90 -0.91 -25.80
N ILE A 19 18.78 -1.42 -26.33
CA ILE A 19 17.56 -1.66 -25.54
C ILE A 19 17.83 -2.68 -24.42
N GLY A 20 18.64 -3.71 -24.69
CA GLY A 20 19.05 -4.69 -23.69
C GLY A 20 19.81 -4.06 -22.51
N ILE A 21 20.77 -3.19 -22.79
CA ILE A 21 21.54 -2.49 -21.74
C ILE A 21 20.62 -1.56 -20.94
N LEU A 22 19.84 -0.72 -21.61
CA LEU A 22 18.96 0.24 -20.93
C LEU A 22 17.88 -0.45 -20.08
N SER A 23 17.31 -1.56 -20.57
CA SER A 23 16.28 -2.31 -19.82
C SER A 23 16.82 -2.93 -18.54
N SER A 24 18.07 -3.42 -18.53
CA SER A 24 18.69 -4.00 -17.33
C SER A 24 18.79 -3.00 -16.17
N ILE A 25 19.12 -1.74 -16.45
CA ILE A 25 19.28 -0.68 -15.44
C ILE A 25 17.92 -0.30 -14.84
N VAL A 26 16.88 -0.22 -15.68
CA VAL A 26 15.52 0.13 -15.26
C VAL A 26 14.92 -0.94 -14.34
N LEU A 27 15.20 -2.22 -14.57
CA LEU A 27 14.66 -3.29 -13.73
C LEU A 27 15.19 -3.23 -12.29
N VAL A 28 16.47 -2.86 -12.10
CA VAL A 28 17.06 -2.74 -10.77
C VAL A 28 16.44 -1.58 -9.98
N SER A 29 16.17 -0.44 -10.63
CA SER A 29 15.57 0.72 -9.96
C SER A 29 14.09 0.51 -9.63
N LEU A 30 13.36 -0.26 -10.44
CA LEU A 30 11.93 -0.52 -10.25
C LEU A 30 11.64 -1.37 -9.01
N GLY A 31 12.51 -2.30 -8.64
CA GLY A 31 12.33 -3.13 -7.45
C GLY A 31 12.24 -2.30 -6.16
N GLY A 32 13.19 -1.39 -5.96
CA GLY A 32 13.18 -0.48 -4.81
C GLY A 32 12.04 0.54 -4.84
N ALA A 33 11.68 1.04 -6.03
CA ALA A 33 10.55 1.95 -6.19
C ALA A 33 9.21 1.28 -5.83
N LYS A 34 9.03 0.02 -6.23
CA LYS A 34 7.83 -0.77 -5.90
C LYS A 34 7.70 -0.99 -4.40
N GLN A 35 8.81 -1.30 -3.71
CA GLN A 35 8.79 -1.46 -2.25
C GLN A 35 8.37 -0.16 -1.56
N LYS A 36 9.01 0.96 -1.90
CA LYS A 36 8.65 2.29 -1.36
C LYS A 36 7.18 2.67 -1.62
N ALA A 37 6.63 2.28 -2.77
CA ALA A 37 5.23 2.53 -3.09
C ALA A 37 4.27 1.73 -2.18
N LYS A 38 4.62 0.49 -1.81
CA LYS A 38 3.86 -0.30 -0.84
C LYS A 38 3.94 0.30 0.56
N ASP A 39 5.13 0.73 0.97
CA ASP A 39 5.35 1.39 2.27
C ASP A 39 4.51 2.68 2.37
N ALA A 40 4.49 3.47 1.30
CA ALA A 40 3.66 4.67 1.21
C ALA A 40 2.16 4.35 1.25
N ARG A 41 1.72 3.22 0.68
CA ARG A 41 0.33 2.75 0.77
C ARG A 41 -0.03 2.40 2.21
N ILE A 42 0.80 1.65 2.92
CA ILE A 42 0.60 1.31 4.34
C ILE A 42 0.49 2.60 5.18
N GLN A 43 1.35 3.60 4.93
CA GLN A 43 1.28 4.88 5.63
C GLN A 43 -0.03 5.65 5.36
N ALA A 44 -0.52 5.61 4.12
CA ALA A 44 -1.80 6.21 3.76
C ALA A 44 -2.99 5.49 4.43
N ASP A 45 -2.91 4.17 4.55
CA ASP A 45 -3.94 3.36 5.22
C ASP A 45 -3.96 3.62 6.72
N ILE A 46 -2.81 3.71 7.40
CA ILE A 46 -2.73 4.11 8.81
C ILE A 46 -3.30 5.53 9.01
N SER A 47 -3.06 6.45 8.07
CA SER A 47 -3.63 7.80 8.13
C SER A 47 -5.16 7.79 8.02
N GLN A 48 -5.73 6.86 7.24
CA GLN A 48 -7.18 6.66 7.19
C GLN A 48 -7.71 6.08 8.51
N VAL A 49 -6.97 5.17 9.16
CA VAL A 49 -7.35 4.65 10.48
C VAL A 49 -7.48 5.77 11.51
N ARG A 50 -6.60 6.77 11.50
CA ARG A 50 -6.74 7.96 12.36
C ARG A 50 -8.09 8.65 12.16
N ALA A 51 -8.49 8.92 10.92
CA ALA A 51 -9.76 9.56 10.64
C ALA A 51 -10.94 8.73 11.15
N ILE A 52 -10.89 7.41 10.98
CA ILE A 52 -11.94 6.52 11.47
C ILE A 52 -11.95 6.43 13.00
N ALA A 53 -10.79 6.45 13.66
CA ALA A 53 -10.69 6.46 15.11
C ALA A 53 -11.43 7.68 15.73
N GLU A 54 -11.27 8.86 15.15
CA GLU A 54 -12.01 10.07 15.56
C GLU A 54 -13.53 9.94 15.35
N LEU A 55 -13.94 9.31 14.25
CA LEU A 55 -15.35 9.03 14.00
C LEU A 55 -15.93 8.05 15.02
N ILE A 56 -15.18 7.02 15.40
CA ILE A 56 -15.60 6.05 16.43
C ILE A 56 -15.75 6.72 17.79
N SER A 57 -14.78 7.57 18.17
CA SER A 57 -14.83 8.30 19.44
C SER A 57 -15.97 9.31 19.51
N SER A 58 -16.40 9.88 18.39
CA SER A 58 -17.54 10.82 18.35
C SER A 58 -18.89 10.12 18.22
N ALA A 59 -18.94 8.92 17.62
CA ALA A 59 -20.16 8.16 17.43
C ALA A 59 -20.54 7.26 18.63
N THR A 60 -19.58 6.89 19.48
CA THR A 60 -19.80 5.96 20.60
C THR A 60 -19.41 6.55 21.94
N SER A 61 -20.10 6.17 23.02
CA SER A 61 -19.79 6.61 24.39
C SER A 61 -18.55 5.90 24.98
N THR A 62 -17.96 4.96 24.25
CA THR A 62 -16.80 4.16 24.65
C THR A 62 -15.47 4.77 24.20
N GLY A 63 -15.49 5.95 23.56
CA GLY A 63 -14.31 6.58 23.01
C GLY A 63 -13.63 5.69 21.96
N TYR A 64 -12.32 5.50 22.06
CA TYR A 64 -11.56 4.69 21.10
C TYR A 64 -11.59 3.18 21.36
N ALA A 65 -12.17 2.72 22.47
CA ALA A 65 -12.03 1.33 22.92
C ALA A 65 -12.49 0.29 21.88
N ASN A 66 -13.44 0.66 21.01
CA ASN A 66 -13.94 -0.22 19.96
C ASN A 66 -13.08 -0.25 18.70
N LEU A 67 -12.04 0.58 18.57
CA LEU A 67 -11.16 0.62 17.40
C LEU A 67 -10.36 -0.68 17.23
N CYS A 68 -9.99 -1.31 18.35
CA CYS A 68 -9.16 -2.52 18.37
C CYS A 68 -9.92 -3.71 18.96
N ALA A 69 -9.73 -4.88 18.38
CA ALA A 69 -10.21 -6.16 18.93
C ALA A 69 -9.12 -7.22 18.75
N ALA A 70 -8.82 -7.95 19.84
CA ALA A 70 -7.80 -9.00 19.88
C ALA A 70 -6.43 -8.56 19.32
N GLY A 71 -6.01 -7.32 19.63
CA GLY A 71 -4.71 -6.78 19.20
C GLY A 71 -4.65 -6.34 17.72
N THR A 72 -5.77 -6.36 17.00
CA THR A 72 -5.87 -5.91 15.60
C THR A 72 -7.02 -4.91 15.43
N LEU A 73 -7.14 -4.29 14.25
CA LEU A 73 -8.29 -3.43 13.93
C LEU A 73 -9.61 -4.20 14.07
N ASN A 74 -10.58 -3.59 14.74
CA ASN A 74 -11.89 -4.18 14.99
C ASN A 74 -12.79 -4.13 13.75
N ALA A 75 -12.65 -5.14 12.90
CA ALA A 75 -13.36 -5.29 11.63
C ALA A 75 -14.84 -5.76 11.76
N SER A 76 -15.43 -5.78 12.97
CA SER A 76 -16.73 -6.44 13.15
C SER A 76 -17.70 -5.79 14.15
N ALA A 77 -17.31 -4.72 14.87
CA ALA A 77 -18.13 -4.23 16.00
C ALA A 77 -18.63 -2.78 15.88
N ILE A 78 -18.43 -2.07 14.77
CA ILE A 78 -18.83 -0.66 14.66
C ILE A 78 -19.51 -0.35 13.32
N PRO A 79 -20.82 -0.62 13.17
CA PRO A 79 -21.58 -0.10 12.05
C PRO A 79 -21.58 1.44 12.11
N PRO A 80 -21.31 2.17 11.00
CA PRO A 80 -21.09 1.70 9.62
C PRO A 80 -19.61 1.59 9.18
N TYR A 81 -18.64 1.68 10.09
CA TYR A 81 -17.21 1.78 9.78
C TYR A 81 -16.47 0.42 9.69
N ASP A 82 -17.13 -0.68 10.05
CA ASP A 82 -16.58 -2.04 10.08
C ASP A 82 -16.07 -2.51 8.70
N ALA A 83 -16.81 -2.18 7.63
CA ALA A 83 -16.42 -2.50 6.27
C ALA A 83 -15.13 -1.78 5.85
N GLN A 84 -14.97 -0.52 6.27
CA GLN A 84 -13.78 0.28 5.95
C GLN A 84 -12.55 -0.23 6.71
N LEU A 85 -12.70 -0.57 7.99
CA LEU A 85 -11.61 -1.19 8.78
C LEU A 85 -11.19 -2.54 8.20
N THR A 86 -12.15 -3.33 7.70
CA THR A 86 -11.87 -4.60 7.02
C THR A 86 -11.06 -4.40 5.75
N VAL A 87 -11.44 -3.43 4.91
CA VAL A 87 -10.70 -3.11 3.68
C VAL A 87 -9.29 -2.67 4.02
N ILE A 88 -9.12 -1.75 4.97
CA ILE A 88 -7.80 -1.24 5.39
C ILE A 88 -6.92 -2.38 5.91
N LYS A 89 -7.45 -3.23 6.79
CA LYS A 89 -6.69 -4.38 7.33
C LYS A 89 -6.23 -5.33 6.22
N ASN A 90 -7.11 -5.62 5.27
CA ASN A 90 -6.78 -6.50 4.14
C ASN A 90 -5.78 -5.86 3.17
N ASP A 91 -5.86 -4.55 2.97
CA ASP A 91 -4.97 -3.80 2.10
C ASP A 91 -3.55 -3.74 2.68
N ILE A 92 -3.42 -3.41 3.97
CA ILE A 92 -2.14 -3.48 4.70
C ILE A 92 -1.57 -4.90 4.62
N SER A 93 -2.39 -5.93 4.87
CA SER A 93 -1.94 -7.33 4.78
C SER A 93 -1.51 -7.73 3.36
N ALA A 94 -2.12 -7.14 2.33
CA ALA A 94 -1.74 -7.35 0.94
C ALA A 94 -0.40 -6.66 0.59
N GLN A 95 0.00 -5.63 1.35
CA GLN A 95 1.30 -4.98 1.21
C GLN A 95 2.35 -5.67 2.10
N ASN A 96 3.29 -6.38 1.47
CA ASN A 96 4.44 -7.01 2.14
C ASN A 96 4.12 -8.03 3.24
N ASN A 97 2.88 -8.53 3.32
CA ASN A 97 2.40 -9.32 4.46
C ASN A 97 2.54 -8.55 5.79
N ALA A 98 2.44 -7.23 5.73
CA ALA A 98 2.50 -6.37 6.91
C ALA A 98 1.36 -6.71 7.86
N THR A 99 1.68 -6.83 9.15
CA THR A 99 0.68 -7.07 10.17
C THR A 99 0.31 -5.77 10.87
N THR A 100 -0.98 -5.55 11.12
CA THR A 100 -1.44 -4.40 11.89
C THR A 100 -1.56 -4.79 13.36
N THR A 101 -0.85 -4.07 14.23
CA THR A 101 -1.03 -4.14 15.67
C THR A 101 -1.81 -2.92 16.15
N CYS A 102 -2.77 -3.16 17.04
CA CYS A 102 -3.75 -2.17 17.46
C CYS A 102 -3.95 -2.26 18.97
N TYR A 103 -3.80 -1.12 19.65
CA TYR A 103 -4.16 -0.93 21.05
C TYR A 103 -5.08 0.27 21.15
N ALA A 104 -6.20 0.14 21.87
CA ALA A 104 -7.09 1.25 22.14
C ALA A 104 -7.77 1.07 23.50
N ASP A 105 -7.95 2.20 24.18
CA ASP A 105 -8.73 2.35 25.40
C ASP A 105 -9.78 3.49 25.20
N ALA A 106 -10.43 3.94 26.27
CA ALA A 106 -11.46 4.98 26.15
C ALA A 106 -10.89 6.32 25.67
N ASP A 107 -9.65 6.65 26.03
CA ASP A 107 -9.05 7.97 25.87
C ASP A 107 -7.91 8.00 24.85
N ASN A 108 -7.26 6.85 24.61
CA ASN A 108 -6.07 6.73 23.77
C ASN A 108 -6.16 5.57 22.77
N TYR A 109 -5.43 5.70 21.67
CA TYR A 109 -5.21 4.60 20.74
C TYR A 109 -3.81 4.64 20.13
N CYS A 110 -3.34 3.49 19.68
CA CYS A 110 -2.10 3.31 18.93
C CYS A 110 -2.33 2.21 17.89
N VAL A 111 -2.01 2.53 16.64
CA VAL A 111 -2.05 1.58 15.53
C VAL A 111 -0.70 1.65 14.82
N SER A 112 -0.09 0.48 14.62
CA SER A 112 1.15 0.37 13.88
C SER A 112 1.08 -0.79 12.90
N ALA A 113 1.86 -0.70 11.82
CA ALA A 113 2.03 -1.79 10.88
C ALA A 113 3.51 -1.95 10.53
N ASP A 114 3.91 -3.18 10.28
CA ASP A 114 5.25 -3.50 9.81
C ASP A 114 5.45 -3.00 8.36
N LEU A 115 6.67 -2.57 8.01
CA LEU A 115 7.04 -2.08 6.67
C LEU A 115 8.03 -3.04 6.01
#